data_AF-A0AAV5XMG3-F1
#
_entry.id   AF-A0AAV5XMG3-F1
#
_cell.length_a   1.000
_cell.length_b   1.000
_cell.length_c   1.000
_cell.angle_alpha   90.00
_cell.angle_beta   90.00
_cell.angle_gamma   90.00
#
_symmetry.space_group_name_H-M   'P 1'
#
loop_
_entity.id
_entity.type
_entity.pdbx_description
1 polymer ?
#
loop_
_entity_poly.entity_id
_entity_poly.type
_entity_poly.pdbx_seq_one_letter_code
_entity_poly.pdbx_strand_id
1 'polypeptide(L)'
;MSTLTLPRWFARARSSGPDPSQQPSRNKLRIGIPRVLNLWSTHQFWTGLFGALGIEPRNLVFSGDTSEEQGRQFGKGRGTVDCCYPVKCISGHYGELVFGQREKLDIIVSPMIYTLPSFLSGHVARTLACPRVMAAPENIKAGFLKERDVFAEAGIHYATPFVSLDEPKLVPKQLFEGLKDAIPGLTREETARGVEEGYRALHAFNDRLRKKSREVLEWCAREDRPCLLVLARPYHMDPGIGHEIEVDLQAHGYPILWAQYFPIDADLMNWAFGPDVGAGIIKSPFDIRDVWPSSYSSNTNEILWGAKAAARMPWVACVVRLASYECGMDQPTYTPVQQIVERSGTLFFSFQDLDSTKPAGSVKIRVETITHYLEKYAREIIERKKAAMPPGCPLLSPQPVMT
;
A
#
# COMPACT_ATOMS: atom_id res chain seq x y z
N MET A 1 -51.24 -36.92 -1.07
CA MET A 1 -50.60 -36.09 -2.12
C MET A 1 -49.52 -35.24 -1.43
N SER A 2 -48.40 -35.83 -1.00
CA SER A 2 -47.15 -36.00 -1.77
C SER A 2 -46.82 -34.85 -2.72
N THR A 3 -46.07 -33.87 -2.21
CA THR A 3 -45.08 -33.12 -3.00
C THR A 3 -43.82 -33.01 -2.15
N LEU A 4 -42.90 -33.93 -2.42
CA LEU A 4 -41.53 -33.97 -1.93
C LEU A 4 -40.76 -32.73 -2.40
N THR A 5 -40.31 -31.88 -1.48
CA THR A 5 -39.21 -30.94 -1.74
C THR A 5 -37.97 -31.41 -0.99
N LEU A 6 -36.95 -31.76 -1.78
CA LEU A 6 -35.65 -32.31 -1.39
C LEU A 6 -34.98 -31.59 -0.21
N PRO A 7 -34.41 -32.30 0.78
CA PRO A 7 -33.62 -31.70 1.84
C PRO A 7 -32.24 -31.25 1.34
N ARG A 8 -31.87 -30.02 1.70
CA ARG A 8 -30.54 -29.39 1.71
C ARG A 8 -29.33 -30.34 1.53
N TRP A 9 -28.78 -30.37 0.32
CA TRP A 9 -27.48 -30.99 -0.02
C TRP A 9 -26.27 -30.02 0.08
N PHE A 10 -26.45 -28.84 0.69
CA PHE A 10 -25.37 -27.83 0.84
C PHE A 10 -25.24 -27.28 2.26
N ALA A 11 -25.46 -28.09 3.29
CA ALA A 11 -24.94 -27.79 4.62
C ALA A 11 -23.47 -28.26 4.70
N ARG A 12 -22.55 -27.53 4.07
CA ARG A 12 -21.13 -27.66 4.44
C ARG A 12 -21.01 -27.17 5.86
N ALA A 13 -20.69 -28.10 6.76
CA ALA A 13 -20.27 -27.81 8.12
C ALA A 13 -19.23 -26.67 8.10
N ARG A 14 -19.33 -25.75 9.06
CA ARG A 14 -18.24 -24.80 9.36
C ARG A 14 -16.98 -25.64 9.57
N SER A 15 -16.05 -25.61 8.62
CA SER A 15 -14.75 -26.24 8.81
C SER A 15 -14.03 -25.47 9.90
N SER A 16 -13.81 -26.16 11.01
CA SER A 16 -12.73 -25.89 11.95
C SER A 16 -11.46 -25.47 11.20
N GLY A 17 -10.69 -24.54 11.78
CA GLY A 17 -9.37 -24.19 11.28
C GLY A 17 -8.49 -25.44 11.07
N PRO A 18 -7.45 -25.33 10.23
CA PRO A 18 -6.73 -26.50 9.73
C PRO A 18 -6.11 -27.33 10.85
N ASP A 19 -6.17 -28.65 10.69
CA ASP A 19 -5.42 -29.63 11.47
C ASP A 19 -3.90 -29.38 11.26
N PRO A 20 -3.11 -29.08 12.31
CA PRO A 20 -1.67 -28.82 12.21
C PRO A 20 -0.86 -29.99 11.59
N SER A 21 -1.42 -31.19 11.54
CA SER A 21 -0.74 -32.41 11.05
C SER A 21 -0.62 -32.50 9.53
N GLN A 22 -1.30 -31.64 8.75
CA GLN A 22 -1.28 -31.65 7.28
C GLN A 22 -0.42 -30.53 6.65
N GLN A 23 0.26 -29.71 7.45
CA GLN A 23 1.20 -28.72 6.89
C GLN A 23 2.54 -29.40 6.55
N PRO A 24 3.03 -29.28 5.30
CA PRO A 24 4.39 -29.73 4.99
C PRO A 24 5.36 -28.92 5.86
N SER A 25 6.16 -29.61 6.68
CA SER A 25 7.15 -28.95 7.51
C SER A 25 8.27 -28.40 6.63
N ARG A 26 8.11 -27.15 6.18
CA ARG A 26 9.13 -26.36 5.49
C ARG A 26 9.89 -25.46 6.47
N ASN A 27 9.87 -25.81 7.75
CA ASN A 27 10.39 -25.03 8.89
C ASN A 27 11.91 -24.76 8.85
N LYS A 28 12.64 -25.38 7.90
CA LYS A 28 14.07 -25.11 7.68
C LYS A 28 14.33 -24.12 6.55
N LEU A 29 13.36 -23.89 5.66
CA LEU A 29 13.52 -22.98 4.52
C LEU A 29 13.43 -21.53 5.00
N ARG A 30 14.44 -20.73 4.66
CA ARG A 30 14.52 -19.30 4.93
C ARG A 30 14.34 -18.51 3.64
N ILE A 31 13.31 -17.67 3.62
CA ILE A 31 12.89 -16.90 2.45
C ILE A 31 13.14 -15.42 2.71
N GLY A 32 13.96 -14.80 1.86
CA GLY A 32 14.17 -13.36 1.82
C GLY A 32 13.15 -12.67 0.91
N ILE A 33 12.55 -11.57 1.37
CA ILE A 33 11.69 -10.70 0.56
C ILE A 33 12.20 -9.25 0.68
N PRO A 34 12.53 -8.59 -0.43
CA PRO A 34 12.96 -7.19 -0.40
C PRO A 34 11.78 -6.29 -0.01
N ARG A 35 11.88 -5.60 1.13
CA ARG A 35 10.87 -4.68 1.67
C ARG A 35 10.90 -3.33 0.93
N VAL A 36 10.47 -3.33 -0.32
CA VAL A 36 10.60 -2.18 -1.22
C VAL A 36 9.40 -2.04 -2.15
N LEU A 37 9.15 -0.84 -2.66
CA LEU A 37 8.09 -0.56 -3.63
C LEU A 37 6.69 -1.01 -3.14
N ASN A 38 5.95 -1.77 -3.94
CA ASN A 38 4.59 -2.23 -3.62
C ASN A 38 4.55 -3.34 -2.56
N LEU A 39 5.70 -3.84 -2.07
CA LEU A 39 5.69 -4.73 -0.90
C LEU A 39 5.16 -3.99 0.33
N TRP A 40 5.32 -2.67 0.42
CA TRP A 40 4.73 -1.88 1.50
C TRP A 40 3.20 -2.00 1.60
N SER A 41 2.49 -2.09 0.46
CA SER A 41 1.03 -2.31 0.45
C SER A 41 0.61 -3.78 0.36
N THR A 42 1.52 -4.70 0.00
CA THR A 42 1.18 -6.11 -0.25
C THR A 42 1.86 -7.11 0.67
N HIS A 43 2.72 -6.68 1.60
CA HIS A 43 3.52 -7.57 2.46
C HIS A 43 2.66 -8.61 3.20
N GLN A 44 1.47 -8.26 3.69
CA GLN A 44 0.58 -9.19 4.38
C GLN A 44 0.07 -10.32 3.49
N PHE A 45 -0.06 -10.08 2.18
CA PHE A 45 -0.36 -11.15 1.22
C PHE A 45 0.76 -12.19 1.21
N TRP A 46 2.01 -11.74 1.15
CA TRP A 46 3.18 -12.63 1.15
C TRP A 46 3.35 -13.34 2.48
N THR A 47 3.14 -12.65 3.61
CA THR A 47 3.16 -13.27 4.94
C THR A 47 2.10 -14.36 5.08
N GLY A 48 0.86 -14.11 4.64
CA GLY A 48 -0.21 -15.11 4.66
C GLY A 48 0.08 -16.30 3.74
N LEU A 49 0.55 -16.03 2.51
CA LEU A 49 0.92 -17.06 1.53
C LEU A 49 2.00 -17.99 2.08
N PHE A 50 3.15 -17.45 2.50
CA PHE A 50 4.27 -18.28 2.96
C PHE A 50 3.97 -18.97 4.29
N GLY A 51 3.22 -18.31 5.19
CA GLY A 51 2.73 -18.95 6.41
C GLY A 51 1.87 -20.17 6.13
N ALA A 52 0.95 -20.07 5.15
CA ALA A 52 0.11 -21.19 4.74
C ALA A 52 0.88 -22.32 4.02
N LEU A 53 2.01 -21.99 3.39
CA LEU A 53 2.93 -22.97 2.80
C LEU A 53 3.83 -23.69 3.83
N GLY A 54 3.70 -23.37 5.11
CA GLY A 54 4.46 -23.99 6.20
C GLY A 54 5.80 -23.31 6.51
N ILE A 55 6.00 -22.06 6.07
CA ILE A 55 7.17 -21.25 6.42
C ILE A 55 6.90 -20.53 7.74
N GLU A 56 7.75 -20.75 8.73
CA GLU A 56 7.61 -20.07 10.03
C GLU A 56 7.90 -18.57 9.90
N PRO A 57 7.23 -17.69 10.67
CA PRO A 57 7.43 -16.25 10.59
C PRO A 57 8.88 -15.79 10.75
N ARG A 58 9.67 -16.47 11.60
CA ARG A 58 11.10 -16.18 11.80
C ARG A 58 11.99 -16.47 10.59
N ASN A 59 11.51 -17.32 9.68
CA ASN A 59 12.22 -17.69 8.47
C ASN A 59 11.79 -16.84 7.26
N LEU A 60 10.77 -16.00 7.43
CA LEU A 60 10.36 -15.02 6.44
C LEU A 60 11.08 -13.69 6.74
N VAL A 61 12.21 -13.49 6.08
CA VAL A 61 13.12 -12.37 6.34
C VAL A 61 12.83 -11.23 5.36
N PHE A 62 12.43 -10.07 5.88
CA PHE A 62 12.36 -8.85 5.09
C PHE A 62 13.69 -8.09 5.18
N SER A 63 14.11 -7.45 4.09
CA SER A 63 15.24 -6.51 4.13
C SER A 63 14.95 -5.33 5.06
N GLY A 64 16.00 -4.68 5.57
CA GLY A 64 15.89 -3.48 6.39
C GLY A 64 15.35 -2.27 5.64
N ASP A 65 15.16 -1.19 6.40
CA ASP A 65 14.71 0.10 5.86
C ASP A 65 15.76 0.67 4.89
N THR A 66 15.30 1.42 3.88
CA THR A 66 16.19 2.02 2.89
C THR A 66 17.18 2.96 3.57
N SER A 67 18.46 2.83 3.25
CA SER A 67 19.47 3.79 3.71
C SER A 67 20.62 3.94 2.73
N GLU A 68 21.31 5.08 2.81
CA GLU A 68 22.53 5.30 2.01
C GLU A 68 23.58 4.24 2.32
N GLU A 69 23.68 3.85 3.60
CA GLU A 69 24.63 2.82 4.01
C GLU A 69 24.28 1.45 3.43
N GLN A 70 23.00 1.07 3.43
CA GLN A 70 22.52 -0.14 2.77
C GLN A 70 22.86 -0.10 1.26
N GLY A 71 22.57 1.01 0.57
CA GLY A 71 22.92 1.18 -0.84
C GLY A 71 24.42 1.11 -1.11
N ARG A 72 25.24 1.74 -0.26
CA ARG A 72 26.70 1.81 -0.40
C ARG A 72 27.38 0.46 -0.10
N GLN A 73 26.97 -0.22 0.96
CA GLN A 73 27.56 -1.50 1.37
C GLN A 73 27.13 -2.64 0.45
N PHE A 74 25.84 -2.69 0.10
CA PHE A 74 25.24 -3.87 -0.51
C PHE A 74 24.87 -3.69 -1.99
N GLY A 75 24.51 -2.48 -2.42
CA GLY A 75 24.01 -2.19 -3.77
C GLY A 75 25.04 -1.64 -4.76
N LYS A 76 26.22 -1.20 -4.28
CA LYS A 76 27.23 -0.51 -5.11
C LYS A 76 27.61 -1.34 -6.35
N GLY A 77 27.58 -0.68 -7.52
CA GLY A 77 27.95 -1.26 -8.82
C GLY A 77 26.90 -2.17 -9.47
N ARG A 78 25.75 -2.38 -8.82
CA ARG A 78 24.68 -3.29 -9.27
C ARG A 78 23.44 -2.56 -9.79
N GLY A 79 23.49 -1.24 -9.90
CA GLY A 79 22.46 -0.46 -10.57
C GLY A 79 22.47 -0.73 -12.08
N THR A 80 21.30 -1.07 -12.63
CA THR A 80 21.17 -1.46 -14.05
C THR A 80 20.35 -0.49 -14.89
N VAL A 81 19.64 0.45 -14.25
CA VAL A 81 18.73 1.38 -14.92
C VAL A 81 18.71 2.74 -14.24
N ASP A 82 18.76 3.80 -15.04
CA ASP A 82 18.41 5.14 -14.58
C ASP A 82 16.89 5.24 -14.45
N CYS A 83 16.43 5.30 -13.20
CA CYS A 83 15.03 5.29 -12.81
C CYS A 83 14.83 6.05 -11.50
N CYS A 84 13.57 6.17 -11.06
CA CYS A 84 13.24 6.81 -9.79
C CYS A 84 13.98 6.17 -8.60
N TYR A 85 14.33 6.99 -7.61
CA TYR A 85 15.14 6.57 -6.46
C TYR A 85 14.65 5.29 -5.75
N PRO A 86 13.33 5.08 -5.49
CA PRO A 86 12.85 3.85 -4.85
C PRO A 86 13.19 2.56 -5.63
N VAL A 87 13.28 2.64 -6.96
CA VAL A 87 13.66 1.50 -7.80
C VAL A 87 15.17 1.27 -7.76
N LYS A 88 15.97 2.35 -7.70
CA LYS A 88 17.44 2.28 -7.51
C LYS A 88 17.80 1.57 -6.19
N CYS A 89 17.03 1.81 -5.13
CA CYS A 89 17.29 1.24 -3.79
C CYS A 89 17.14 -0.28 -3.70
N ILE A 90 16.42 -0.93 -4.63
CA ILE A 90 16.27 -2.40 -4.63
C ILE A 90 17.62 -3.12 -4.62
N SER A 91 18.63 -2.55 -5.31
CA SER A 91 19.98 -3.10 -5.32
C SER A 91 20.58 -3.24 -3.92
N GLY A 92 20.33 -2.26 -3.03
CA GLY A 92 20.71 -2.30 -1.63
C GLY A 92 19.97 -3.41 -0.87
N HIS A 93 18.64 -3.50 -1.03
CA HIS A 93 17.85 -4.55 -0.37
C HIS A 93 18.24 -5.96 -0.81
N TYR A 94 18.56 -6.18 -2.10
CA TYR A 94 19.00 -7.48 -2.58
C TYR A 94 20.35 -7.85 -2.00
N GLY A 95 21.30 -6.93 -2.04
CA GLY A 95 22.63 -7.19 -1.49
C GLY A 95 22.57 -7.38 0.02
N GLU A 96 21.69 -6.70 0.75
CA GLU A 96 21.50 -6.91 2.19
C GLU A 96 20.95 -8.32 2.48
N LEU A 97 19.99 -8.80 1.68
CA LEU A 97 19.46 -10.16 1.80
C LEU A 97 20.51 -11.22 1.45
N VAL A 98 21.40 -10.95 0.50
CA VAL A 98 22.45 -11.90 0.10
C VAL A 98 23.64 -11.88 1.07
N PHE A 99 24.15 -10.70 1.40
CA PHE A 99 25.44 -10.52 2.09
C PHE A 99 25.32 -10.05 3.54
N GLY A 100 24.20 -9.44 3.92
CA GLY A 100 24.01 -8.83 5.24
C GLY A 100 23.37 -9.76 6.28
N GLN A 101 22.94 -10.96 5.88
CA GLN A 101 22.23 -11.88 6.77
C GLN A 101 23.20 -12.70 7.61
N ARG A 102 22.92 -12.82 8.92
CA ARG A 102 23.71 -13.65 9.85
C ARG A 102 23.62 -15.14 9.52
N GLU A 103 22.44 -15.56 9.13
CA GLU A 103 22.15 -16.92 8.67
C GLU A 103 21.84 -16.85 7.18
N LYS A 104 22.27 -17.87 6.44
CA LYS A 104 22.08 -17.96 5.00
C LYS A 104 20.59 -18.10 4.64
N LEU A 105 20.15 -17.43 3.59
CA LEU A 105 18.82 -17.63 2.98
C LEU A 105 18.86 -18.79 1.98
N ASP A 106 17.76 -19.51 1.84
CA ASP A 106 17.64 -20.56 0.82
C ASP A 106 17.02 -19.99 -0.46
N ILE A 107 16.09 -19.04 -0.31
CA ILE A 107 15.31 -18.48 -1.41
C ILE A 107 15.24 -16.96 -1.24
N ILE A 108 15.39 -16.20 -2.31
CA ILE A 108 14.98 -14.80 -2.37
C ILE A 108 13.79 -14.70 -3.32
N VAL A 109 12.65 -14.24 -2.81
CA VAL A 109 11.44 -14.02 -3.61
C VAL A 109 11.26 -12.52 -3.82
N SER A 110 11.36 -12.09 -5.07
CA SER A 110 11.10 -10.71 -5.46
C SER A 110 10.02 -10.65 -6.53
N PRO A 111 8.75 -10.40 -6.15
CA PRO A 111 7.63 -10.56 -7.07
C PRO A 111 7.50 -9.41 -8.07
N MET A 112 7.26 -9.76 -9.33
CA MET A 112 6.88 -8.80 -10.39
C MET A 112 5.36 -8.57 -10.32
N ILE A 113 4.94 -7.61 -9.50
CA ILE A 113 3.52 -7.30 -9.30
C ILE A 113 3.03 -6.43 -10.46
N TYR A 114 2.14 -6.98 -11.28
CA TYR A 114 1.58 -6.32 -12.47
C TYR A 114 0.33 -5.49 -12.17
N THR A 115 -0.60 -6.03 -11.39
CA THR A 115 -1.80 -5.33 -10.91
C THR A 115 -1.87 -5.40 -9.39
N LEU A 116 -2.46 -4.38 -8.77
CA LEU A 116 -2.57 -4.25 -7.33
C LEU A 116 -4.03 -4.36 -6.89
N PRO A 117 -4.35 -5.08 -5.80
CA PRO A 117 -5.68 -5.02 -5.22
C PRO A 117 -5.94 -3.59 -4.75
N SER A 118 -7.05 -3.01 -5.17
CA SER A 118 -7.44 -1.65 -4.78
C SER A 118 -8.93 -1.57 -4.54
N PHE A 119 -9.35 -0.74 -3.58
CA PHE A 119 -10.76 -0.44 -3.36
C PHE A 119 -11.39 0.35 -4.52
N LEU A 120 -10.56 0.84 -5.45
CA LEU A 120 -11.00 1.47 -6.69
C LEU A 120 -11.26 0.46 -7.82
N SER A 121 -10.93 -0.82 -7.65
CA SER A 121 -11.13 -1.84 -8.68
C SER A 121 -12.62 -1.94 -9.06
N GLY A 122 -12.90 -1.99 -10.36
CA GLY A 122 -14.26 -1.91 -10.91
C GLY A 122 -14.84 -0.49 -11.07
N HIS A 123 -14.24 0.53 -10.45
CA HIS A 123 -14.66 1.93 -10.57
C HIS A 123 -13.80 2.75 -11.54
N VAL A 124 -12.54 2.33 -11.71
CA VAL A 124 -11.53 2.95 -12.59
C VAL A 124 -11.21 2.07 -13.80
N ALA A 125 -10.41 2.58 -14.75
CA ALA A 125 -10.07 1.83 -15.96
C ALA A 125 -9.27 0.56 -15.64
N ARG A 126 -8.19 0.68 -14.86
CA ARG A 126 -7.36 -0.44 -14.35
C ARG A 126 -6.60 -0.04 -13.08
N THR A 127 -6.01 -1.03 -12.41
CA THR A 127 -5.22 -0.95 -11.17
C THR A 127 -3.79 -1.46 -11.40
N LEU A 128 -3.18 -1.04 -12.52
CA LEU A 128 -1.82 -1.46 -12.91
C LEU A 128 -0.77 -0.89 -11.95
N ALA A 129 0.29 -1.65 -11.70
CA ALA A 129 1.51 -1.14 -11.09
C ALA A 129 2.29 -0.25 -12.08
N CYS A 130 3.17 0.60 -11.56
CA CYS A 130 4.12 1.33 -12.41
C CYS A 130 5.00 0.34 -13.19
N PRO A 131 5.18 0.48 -14.51
CA PRO A 131 5.99 -0.46 -15.30
C PRO A 131 7.43 -0.60 -14.80
N ARG A 132 8.03 0.50 -14.31
CA ARG A 132 9.37 0.47 -13.69
C ARG A 132 9.39 -0.36 -12.42
N VAL A 133 8.35 -0.26 -11.59
CA VAL A 133 8.20 -1.02 -10.34
C VAL A 133 7.97 -2.50 -10.63
N MET A 134 7.09 -2.83 -11.58
CA MET A 134 6.79 -4.21 -11.97
C MET A 134 8.03 -4.92 -12.56
N ALA A 135 8.79 -4.23 -13.41
CA ALA A 135 9.97 -4.81 -14.06
C ALA A 135 11.24 -4.75 -13.20
N ALA A 136 11.22 -4.02 -12.08
CA ALA A 136 12.39 -3.82 -11.25
C ALA A 136 13.06 -5.12 -10.79
N PRO A 137 12.31 -6.18 -10.40
CA PRO A 137 12.92 -7.42 -9.96
C PRO A 137 13.84 -8.08 -10.99
N GLU A 138 13.48 -8.08 -12.28
CA GLU A 138 14.33 -8.64 -13.35
C GLU A 138 15.47 -7.68 -13.74
N ASN A 139 15.18 -6.38 -13.82
CA ASN A 139 16.21 -5.39 -14.17
C ASN A 139 17.34 -5.38 -13.13
N ILE A 140 17.02 -5.40 -11.84
CA ILE A 140 18.03 -5.33 -10.78
C ILE A 140 18.74 -6.66 -10.62
N LYS A 141 18.05 -7.79 -10.81
CA LYS A 141 18.67 -9.13 -10.89
C LYS A 141 19.82 -9.17 -11.90
N ALA A 142 19.67 -8.54 -13.07
CA ALA A 142 20.74 -8.49 -14.06
C ALA A 142 22.04 -7.88 -13.52
N GLY A 143 21.98 -6.94 -12.58
CA GLY A 143 23.14 -6.35 -11.91
C GLY A 143 23.87 -7.33 -10.99
N PHE A 144 23.14 -8.30 -10.43
CA PHE A 144 23.68 -9.40 -9.62
C PHE A 144 24.17 -10.59 -10.46
N LEU A 145 23.94 -10.57 -11.77
CA LEU A 145 24.39 -11.60 -12.72
C LEU A 145 25.48 -11.10 -13.69
N LYS A 146 25.71 -9.78 -13.77
CA LYS A 146 26.57 -9.14 -14.78
C LYS A 146 28.01 -9.66 -14.78
N GLU A 147 28.63 -9.75 -13.61
CA GLU A 147 30.03 -10.19 -13.46
C GLU A 147 30.14 -11.66 -13.04
N ARG A 148 29.22 -12.09 -12.18
CA ARG A 148 29.14 -13.45 -11.64
C ARG A 148 27.71 -13.72 -11.19
N ASP A 149 27.31 -14.98 -11.11
CA ASP A 149 26.01 -15.34 -10.54
C ASP A 149 26.08 -15.34 -9.00
N VAL A 150 25.83 -14.16 -8.43
CA VAL A 150 25.88 -13.95 -6.98
C VAL A 150 24.91 -14.87 -6.23
N PHE A 151 23.74 -15.17 -6.82
CA PHE A 151 22.73 -16.00 -6.17
C PHE A 151 23.18 -17.47 -6.15
N ALA A 152 23.70 -17.99 -7.27
CA ALA A 152 24.21 -19.35 -7.34
C ALA A 152 25.44 -19.55 -6.43
N GLU A 153 26.38 -18.60 -6.39
CA GLU A 153 27.54 -18.63 -5.48
C GLU A 153 27.13 -18.64 -4.02
N ALA A 154 26.11 -17.85 -3.66
CA ALA A 154 25.53 -17.86 -2.33
C ALA A 154 24.69 -19.11 -2.07
N GLY A 155 24.40 -19.94 -3.09
CA GLY A 155 23.49 -21.08 -3.07
C GLY A 155 22.08 -20.66 -2.63
N ILE A 156 21.59 -19.55 -3.19
CA ILE A 156 20.25 -18.98 -3.01
C ILE A 156 19.48 -19.19 -4.31
N HIS A 157 18.27 -19.75 -4.21
CA HIS A 157 17.33 -19.78 -5.32
C HIS A 157 16.63 -18.43 -5.45
N TYR A 158 16.92 -17.69 -6.52
CA TYR A 158 16.23 -16.43 -6.80
C TYR A 158 14.95 -16.67 -7.59
N ALA A 159 13.80 -16.29 -7.03
CA ALA A 159 12.49 -16.46 -7.64
C ALA A 159 11.82 -15.11 -7.90
N THR A 160 11.39 -14.91 -9.14
CA THR A 160 10.73 -13.68 -9.62
C THR A 160 9.32 -13.98 -10.14
N PRO A 161 8.37 -14.39 -9.28
CA PRO A 161 7.03 -14.71 -9.77
C PRO A 161 6.34 -13.47 -10.35
N PHE A 162 5.80 -13.60 -11.55
CA PHE A 162 4.92 -12.60 -12.15
C PHE A 162 3.50 -12.77 -11.61
N VAL A 163 2.91 -11.73 -11.03
CA VAL A 163 1.61 -11.83 -10.36
C VAL A 163 0.69 -10.66 -10.66
N SER A 164 -0.58 -10.95 -10.93
CA SER A 164 -1.64 -9.98 -11.17
C SER A 164 -2.61 -10.00 -9.97
N LEU A 165 -2.24 -9.30 -8.89
CA LEU A 165 -2.95 -9.41 -7.61
C LEU A 165 -4.38 -8.84 -7.63
N ASP A 166 -4.76 -8.02 -8.62
CA ASP A 166 -6.16 -7.61 -8.83
C ASP A 166 -7.00 -8.66 -9.58
N GLU A 167 -6.40 -9.80 -9.95
CA GLU A 167 -7.06 -10.89 -10.67
C GLU A 167 -6.94 -12.22 -9.90
N PRO A 168 -7.63 -12.39 -8.75
CA PRO A 168 -7.40 -13.51 -7.82
C PRO A 168 -7.52 -14.91 -8.43
N LYS A 169 -8.28 -15.06 -9.52
CA LYS A 169 -8.43 -16.34 -10.23
C LYS A 169 -7.16 -16.77 -10.98
N LEU A 170 -6.30 -15.82 -11.38
CA LEU A 170 -5.06 -16.10 -12.11
C LEU A 170 -3.88 -16.34 -11.17
N VAL A 171 -3.92 -15.74 -9.98
CA VAL A 171 -2.81 -15.69 -9.01
C VAL A 171 -2.31 -17.07 -8.58
N PRO A 172 -3.15 -18.09 -8.28
CA PRO A 172 -2.65 -19.43 -7.93
C PRO A 172 -1.80 -20.06 -9.02
N LYS A 173 -2.21 -19.94 -10.29
CA LYS A 173 -1.44 -20.48 -11.42
C LYS A 173 -0.13 -19.73 -11.57
N GLN A 174 -0.18 -18.41 -11.56
CA GLN A 174 0.99 -17.53 -11.70
C GLN A 174 2.05 -17.80 -10.61
N LEU A 175 1.63 -17.87 -9.34
CA LEU A 175 2.55 -18.12 -8.23
C LEU A 175 3.06 -19.55 -8.23
N PHE A 176 2.25 -20.54 -8.60
CA PHE A 176 2.72 -21.92 -8.71
C PHE A 176 3.83 -22.02 -9.75
N GLU A 177 3.60 -21.50 -10.96
CA GLU A 177 4.62 -21.54 -12.02
C GLU A 177 5.88 -20.75 -11.63
N GLY A 178 5.74 -19.63 -10.92
CA GLY A 178 6.88 -18.79 -10.50
C GLY A 178 7.65 -19.28 -9.27
N LEU A 179 7.09 -20.22 -8.49
CA LEU A 179 7.69 -20.69 -7.23
C LEU A 179 7.99 -22.19 -7.18
N LYS A 180 7.39 -23.01 -8.06
CA LYS A 180 7.54 -24.49 -8.04
C LYS A 180 8.99 -24.98 -8.08
N ASP A 181 9.87 -24.26 -8.78
CA ASP A 181 11.27 -24.64 -8.94
C ASP A 181 12.13 -24.18 -7.76
N ALA A 182 11.65 -23.18 -6.99
CA ALA A 182 12.34 -22.65 -5.82
C ALA A 182 11.88 -23.31 -4.52
N ILE A 183 10.60 -23.72 -4.42
CA ILE A 183 10.00 -24.31 -3.22
C ILE A 183 9.83 -25.83 -3.42
N PRO A 184 10.61 -26.66 -2.71
CA PRO A 184 10.52 -28.11 -2.83
C PRO A 184 9.12 -28.66 -2.53
N GLY A 185 8.64 -29.52 -3.43
CA GLY A 185 7.36 -30.22 -3.29
C GLY A 185 6.14 -29.32 -3.33
N LEU A 186 6.25 -28.08 -3.83
CA LEU A 186 5.10 -27.18 -3.96
C LEU A 186 4.05 -27.80 -4.90
N THR A 187 2.79 -27.87 -4.45
CA THR A 187 1.66 -28.33 -5.28
C THR A 187 0.75 -27.19 -5.70
N ARG A 188 -0.09 -27.43 -6.71
CA ARG A 188 -1.09 -26.43 -7.15
C ARG A 188 -2.13 -26.19 -6.06
N GLU A 189 -2.53 -27.25 -5.37
CA GLU A 189 -3.50 -27.22 -4.28
C GLU A 189 -2.98 -26.44 -3.06
N GLU A 190 -1.73 -26.67 -2.67
CA GLU A 190 -1.06 -25.87 -1.63
C GLU A 190 -0.97 -24.40 -2.03
N THR A 191 -0.55 -24.13 -3.26
CA THR A 191 -0.46 -22.75 -3.75
C THR A 191 -1.81 -22.06 -3.73
N ALA A 192 -2.87 -22.73 -4.20
CA ALA A 192 -4.22 -22.17 -4.20
C ALA A 192 -4.72 -21.82 -2.79
N ARG A 193 -4.51 -22.73 -1.82
CA ARG A 193 -4.83 -22.48 -0.41
C ARG A 193 -4.01 -21.31 0.15
N GLY A 194 -2.70 -21.28 -0.13
CA GLY A 194 -1.85 -20.20 0.35
C GLY A 194 -2.21 -18.84 -0.23
N VAL A 195 -2.65 -18.79 -1.50
CA VAL A 195 -3.16 -17.55 -2.10
C VAL A 195 -4.42 -17.06 -1.40
N GLU A 196 -5.35 -17.95 -1.07
CA GLU A 196 -6.55 -17.59 -0.31
C GLU A 196 -6.18 -17.00 1.05
N GLU A 197 -5.21 -17.60 1.75
CA GLU A 197 -4.72 -17.08 3.03
C GLU A 197 -4.00 -15.73 2.88
N GLY A 198 -3.21 -15.56 1.82
CA GLY A 198 -2.59 -14.28 1.50
C GLY A 198 -3.62 -13.16 1.34
N TYR A 199 -4.67 -13.40 0.54
CA TYR A 199 -5.74 -12.41 0.40
C TYR A 199 -6.45 -12.14 1.71
N ARG A 200 -6.76 -13.19 2.49
CA ARG A 200 -7.42 -13.03 3.79
C ARG A 200 -6.59 -12.18 4.75
N ALA A 201 -5.29 -12.43 4.84
CA ALA A 201 -4.37 -11.64 5.65
C ALA A 201 -4.30 -10.18 5.19
N LEU A 202 -4.20 -9.94 3.87
CA LEU A 202 -4.18 -8.60 3.30
C LEU A 202 -5.48 -7.83 3.57
N HIS A 203 -6.64 -8.45 3.35
CA HIS A 203 -7.94 -7.82 3.62
C HIS A 203 -8.12 -7.52 5.10
N ALA A 204 -7.83 -8.47 5.98
CA ALA A 204 -7.93 -8.26 7.43
C ALA A 204 -7.03 -7.12 7.92
N PHE A 205 -5.82 -7.01 7.38
CA PHE A 205 -4.92 -5.90 7.68
C PHE A 205 -5.48 -4.55 7.21
N ASN A 206 -5.92 -4.47 5.96
CA ASN A 206 -6.46 -3.25 5.37
C ASN A 206 -7.73 -2.79 6.10
N ASP A 207 -8.63 -3.71 6.45
CA ASP A 207 -9.88 -3.39 7.15
C ASP A 207 -9.60 -2.90 8.57
N ARG A 208 -8.63 -3.50 9.28
CA ARG A 208 -8.18 -3.02 10.59
C ARG A 208 -7.62 -1.60 10.51
N LEU A 209 -6.78 -1.29 9.52
CA LEU A 209 -6.21 0.04 9.36
C LEU A 209 -7.28 1.07 8.97
N ARG A 210 -8.23 0.73 8.10
CA ARG A 210 -9.35 1.61 7.76
C ARG A 210 -10.25 1.89 8.94
N LYS A 211 -10.55 0.86 9.75
CA LYS A 211 -11.27 1.04 11.02
C LYS A 211 -10.52 2.01 11.93
N LYS A 212 -9.19 1.88 12.03
CA LYS A 212 -8.39 2.81 12.83
C LYS A 212 -8.42 4.24 12.29
N SER A 213 -8.34 4.41 10.98
CA SER A 213 -8.48 5.71 10.32
C SER A 213 -9.86 6.33 10.55
N ARG A 214 -10.92 5.52 10.58
CA ARG A 214 -12.27 5.97 10.94
C ARG A 214 -12.33 6.46 12.38
N GLU A 215 -11.79 5.70 13.34
CA GLU A 215 -11.72 6.11 14.76
C GLU A 215 -10.99 7.46 14.92
N VAL A 216 -9.92 7.68 14.16
CA VAL A 216 -9.18 8.96 14.15
C VAL A 216 -10.06 10.09 13.61
N LEU A 217 -10.78 9.88 12.50
CA LEU A 217 -11.69 10.89 11.95
C LEU A 217 -12.87 11.19 12.88
N GLU A 218 -13.43 10.18 13.54
CA GLU A 218 -14.51 10.34 14.53
C GLU A 218 -14.03 11.15 15.75
N TRP A 219 -12.79 10.90 16.20
CA TRP A 219 -12.17 11.71 17.24
C TRP A 219 -11.96 13.16 16.78
N CYS A 220 -11.40 13.37 15.59
CA CYS A 220 -11.25 14.72 15.01
C CYS A 220 -12.59 15.42 14.89
N ALA A 221 -13.65 14.70 14.54
CA ALA A 221 -14.99 15.22 14.41
C ALA A 221 -15.59 15.68 15.73
N ARG A 222 -15.49 14.83 16.76
CA ARG A 222 -16.02 15.09 18.09
C ARG A 222 -15.27 16.23 18.81
N GLU A 223 -13.95 16.27 18.67
CA GLU A 223 -13.10 17.30 19.30
C GLU A 223 -12.97 18.56 18.43
N ASP A 224 -13.56 18.57 17.23
CA ASP A 224 -13.44 19.60 16.19
C ASP A 224 -11.97 19.99 15.89
N ARG A 225 -11.10 18.98 15.84
CA ARG A 225 -9.66 19.12 15.61
C ARG A 225 -9.27 18.76 14.18
N PRO A 226 -8.25 19.43 13.61
CA PRO A 226 -7.75 19.10 12.28
C PRO A 226 -6.89 17.82 12.30
N CYS A 227 -6.95 17.06 11.21
CA CYS A 227 -6.00 16.03 10.83
C CYS A 227 -5.40 16.30 9.45
N LEU A 228 -4.30 15.60 9.16
CA LEU A 228 -3.63 15.64 7.86
C LEU A 228 -3.90 14.37 7.07
N LEU A 229 -3.97 14.50 5.75
CA LEU A 229 -3.97 13.36 4.83
C LEU A 229 -2.67 13.32 4.04
N VAL A 230 -1.95 12.21 4.13
CA VAL A 230 -0.78 11.93 3.31
C VAL A 230 -1.22 11.31 1.98
N LEU A 231 -0.88 12.01 0.89
CA LEU A 231 -1.01 11.54 -0.48
C LEU A 231 0.37 11.12 -0.98
N ALA A 232 0.64 9.83 -0.93
CA ALA A 232 1.94 9.28 -1.26
C ALA A 232 1.78 7.90 -1.89
N ARG A 233 2.86 7.36 -2.44
CA ARG A 233 2.94 5.94 -2.81
C ARG A 233 3.27 5.09 -1.58
N PRO A 234 2.89 3.80 -1.53
CA PRO A 234 3.08 2.95 -0.35
C PRO A 234 4.52 2.89 0.16
N TYR A 235 5.50 2.95 -0.74
CA TYR A 235 6.91 2.91 -0.38
C TYR A 235 7.43 4.15 0.35
N HIS A 236 6.66 5.25 0.42
CA HIS A 236 7.05 6.40 1.26
C HIS A 236 6.83 6.10 2.75
N MET A 237 6.26 4.96 3.12
CA MET A 237 6.30 4.48 4.51
C MET A 237 7.70 3.98 4.93
N ASP A 238 8.62 3.85 3.98
CA ASP A 238 10.03 3.58 4.25
C ASP A 238 10.74 4.86 4.75
N PRO A 239 11.35 4.87 5.94
CA PRO A 239 12.07 6.03 6.47
C PRO A 239 13.17 6.56 5.53
N GLY A 240 13.80 5.68 4.75
CA GLY A 240 14.80 6.04 3.76
C GLY A 240 14.27 6.77 2.53
N ILE A 241 12.95 6.71 2.31
CA ILE A 241 12.27 7.29 1.15
C ILE A 241 11.32 8.43 1.57
N GLY A 242 10.43 8.18 2.53
CA GLY A 242 9.46 9.18 3.01
C GLY A 242 9.97 10.11 4.09
N HIS A 243 11.12 9.80 4.70
CA HIS A 243 11.78 10.62 5.72
C HIS A 243 10.93 10.92 6.96
N GLU A 244 9.94 10.07 7.25
CA GLU A 244 9.11 10.14 8.46
C GLU A 244 8.49 11.53 8.70
N ILE A 245 8.23 12.29 7.64
CA ILE A 245 7.65 13.64 7.71
C ILE A 245 6.33 13.63 8.48
N GLU A 246 5.54 12.59 8.27
CA GLU A 246 4.29 12.37 8.99
C GLU A 246 4.50 12.13 10.50
N VAL A 247 5.60 11.51 10.90
CA VAL A 247 5.92 11.26 12.32
C VAL A 247 6.28 12.57 13.00
N ASP A 248 7.06 13.42 12.33
CA ASP A 248 7.38 14.77 12.81
C ASP A 248 6.11 15.61 12.98
N LEU A 249 5.21 15.60 11.98
CA LEU A 249 3.93 16.30 12.05
C LEU A 249 3.02 15.73 13.16
N GLN A 250 3.07 14.42 13.39
CA GLN A 250 2.34 13.78 14.49
C GLN A 250 2.89 14.21 15.85
N ALA A 251 4.21 14.40 15.99
CA ALA A 251 4.84 14.90 17.22
C ALA A 251 4.39 16.33 17.57
N HIS A 252 4.00 17.13 16.57
CA HIS A 252 3.34 18.44 16.77
C HIS A 252 1.86 18.35 17.17
N GLY A 253 1.32 17.15 17.38
CA GLY A 253 -0.02 16.93 17.93
C GLY A 253 -1.14 16.84 16.89
N TYR A 254 -0.80 16.62 15.62
CA TYR A 254 -1.78 16.43 14.55
C TYR A 254 -1.94 14.96 14.16
N PRO A 255 -3.17 14.41 14.18
CA PRO A 255 -3.41 13.07 13.66
C PRO A 255 -3.14 12.98 12.16
N ILE A 256 -2.55 11.86 11.74
CA ILE A 256 -2.22 11.60 10.33
C ILE A 256 -3.05 10.44 9.80
N LEU A 257 -3.56 10.62 8.59
CA LEU A 257 -4.21 9.58 7.79
C LEU A 257 -3.40 9.34 6.52
N TRP A 258 -3.40 8.10 6.03
CA TRP A 258 -2.81 7.73 4.74
C TRP A 258 -3.93 7.35 3.76
N ALA A 259 -3.87 7.86 2.53
CA ALA A 259 -4.93 7.65 1.54
C ALA A 259 -5.22 6.16 1.25
N GLN A 260 -4.21 5.30 1.28
CA GLN A 260 -4.34 3.84 1.09
C GLN A 260 -5.28 3.18 2.10
N TYR A 261 -5.34 3.74 3.32
CA TYR A 261 -6.09 3.22 4.46
C TYR A 261 -7.17 4.20 4.91
N PHE A 262 -7.56 5.15 4.06
CA PHE A 262 -8.67 6.06 4.34
C PHE A 262 -9.97 5.23 4.48
N PRO A 263 -10.88 5.59 5.42
CA PRO A 263 -12.12 4.84 5.59
C PRO A 263 -13.02 4.94 4.35
N ILE A 264 -13.57 3.81 3.94
CA ILE A 264 -14.38 3.65 2.73
C ILE A 264 -15.80 3.14 3.06
N ASP A 265 -16.20 3.27 4.31
CA ASP A 265 -17.50 2.82 4.80
C ASP A 265 -18.65 3.46 4.01
N ALA A 266 -19.68 2.66 3.73
CA ALA A 266 -20.76 3.06 2.83
C ALA A 266 -21.51 4.30 3.33
N ASP A 267 -21.71 4.44 4.64
CA ASP A 267 -22.37 5.62 5.24
C ASP A 267 -21.55 6.90 5.02
N LEU A 268 -20.25 6.86 5.28
CA LEU A 268 -19.34 7.99 5.07
C LEU A 268 -19.21 8.36 3.59
N MET A 269 -19.07 7.36 2.73
CA MET A 269 -18.95 7.57 1.28
C MET A 269 -20.24 8.11 0.67
N ASN A 270 -21.41 7.60 1.08
CA ASN A 270 -22.70 8.11 0.64
C ASN A 270 -22.95 9.53 1.15
N TRP A 271 -22.59 9.83 2.39
CA TRP A 271 -22.71 11.19 2.91
C TRP A 271 -21.82 12.18 2.14
N ALA A 272 -20.57 11.82 1.86
CA ALA A 272 -19.60 12.72 1.24
C ALA A 272 -19.78 12.90 -0.28
N PHE A 273 -20.18 11.84 -0.98
CA PHE A 273 -20.22 11.80 -2.45
C PHE A 273 -21.61 11.52 -3.04
N GLY A 274 -22.59 11.13 -2.21
CA GLY A 274 -23.96 10.82 -2.65
C GLY A 274 -24.65 11.92 -3.46
N PRO A 275 -24.52 13.22 -3.11
CA PRO A 275 -25.06 14.31 -3.92
C PRO A 275 -24.50 14.33 -5.35
N ASP A 276 -23.19 14.12 -5.53
CA ASP A 276 -22.55 14.09 -6.85
C ASP A 276 -22.98 12.86 -7.66
N VAL A 277 -23.18 11.72 -6.99
CA VAL A 277 -23.69 10.49 -7.61
C VAL A 277 -25.14 10.67 -8.06
N GLY A 278 -25.99 11.26 -7.20
CA GLY A 278 -27.39 11.55 -7.52
C GLY A 278 -27.54 12.58 -8.65
N ALA A 279 -26.62 13.53 -8.76
CA ALA A 279 -26.55 14.50 -9.85
C ALA A 279 -25.94 13.94 -11.14
N GLY A 280 -25.42 12.70 -11.13
CA GLY A 280 -24.79 12.07 -12.29
C GLY A 280 -23.41 12.64 -12.66
N ILE A 281 -22.77 13.40 -11.77
CA ILE A 281 -21.42 13.96 -12.00
C ILE A 281 -20.39 12.84 -11.96
N ILE A 282 -20.55 11.89 -11.03
CA ILE A 282 -19.71 10.71 -10.87
C ILE A 282 -20.59 9.45 -10.78
N LYS A 283 -20.07 8.29 -11.22
CA LYS A 283 -20.87 7.05 -11.20
C LYS A 283 -20.92 6.37 -9.82
N SER A 284 -19.95 6.69 -8.97
CA SER A 284 -19.81 6.13 -7.62
C SER A 284 -18.87 7.00 -6.78
N PRO A 285 -18.87 6.88 -5.44
CA PRO A 285 -17.91 7.57 -4.57
C PRO A 285 -16.42 7.29 -4.88
N PHE A 286 -16.15 6.19 -5.58
CA PHE A 286 -14.80 5.75 -5.97
C PHE A 286 -14.44 6.12 -7.42
N ASP A 287 -15.33 6.80 -8.15
CA ASP A 287 -15.06 7.24 -9.51
C ASP A 287 -14.20 8.51 -9.50
N ILE A 288 -13.11 8.49 -10.27
CA ILE A 288 -12.17 9.60 -10.41
C ILE A 288 -12.05 10.09 -11.86
N ARG A 289 -12.83 9.52 -12.80
CA ARG A 289 -12.68 9.81 -14.23
C ARG A 289 -13.08 11.24 -14.61
N ASP A 290 -13.85 11.90 -13.76
CA ASP A 290 -14.18 13.33 -13.83
C ASP A 290 -12.93 14.22 -13.72
N VAL A 291 -11.94 13.81 -12.94
CA VAL A 291 -10.67 14.55 -12.75
C VAL A 291 -9.47 13.86 -13.40
N TRP A 292 -9.61 12.58 -13.74
CA TRP A 292 -8.53 11.76 -14.28
C TRP A 292 -9.02 10.66 -15.23
N PRO A 293 -9.18 10.98 -16.52
CA PRO A 293 -9.64 10.02 -17.52
C PRO A 293 -8.71 8.80 -17.65
N SER A 294 -7.39 9.00 -17.52
CA SER A 294 -6.34 7.98 -17.68
C SER A 294 -6.12 7.14 -16.41
N SER A 295 -7.20 6.64 -15.82
CA SER A 295 -7.21 5.96 -14.51
C SER A 295 -6.72 4.49 -14.55
N TYR A 296 -5.50 4.27 -15.06
CA TYR A 296 -4.92 2.94 -15.22
C TYR A 296 -3.97 2.48 -14.10
N SER A 297 -3.37 3.42 -13.36
CA SER A 297 -2.30 3.13 -12.38
C SER A 297 -2.85 3.14 -10.96
N SER A 298 -2.75 2.04 -10.22
CA SER A 298 -3.39 1.88 -8.90
C SER A 298 -3.00 2.99 -7.92
N ASN A 299 -1.69 3.16 -7.69
CA ASN A 299 -1.18 4.16 -6.74
C ASN A 299 -1.52 5.59 -7.17
N THR A 300 -1.54 5.87 -8.49
CA THR A 300 -1.94 7.18 -9.02
C THR A 300 -3.43 7.42 -8.79
N ASN A 301 -4.26 6.42 -9.06
CA ASN A 301 -5.71 6.49 -8.87
C ASN A 301 -6.04 6.76 -7.38
N GLU A 302 -5.36 6.08 -6.45
CA GLU A 302 -5.54 6.28 -5.01
C GLU A 302 -5.10 7.67 -4.54
N ILE A 303 -4.02 8.23 -5.11
CA ILE A 303 -3.61 9.62 -4.83
C ILE A 303 -4.70 10.62 -5.25
N LEU A 304 -5.28 10.45 -6.45
CA LEU A 304 -6.33 11.36 -6.93
C LEU A 304 -7.65 11.20 -6.19
N TRP A 305 -8.03 9.95 -5.89
CA TRP A 305 -9.18 9.70 -5.05
C TRP A 305 -8.98 10.29 -3.65
N GLY A 306 -7.79 10.14 -3.07
CA GLY A 306 -7.43 10.74 -1.78
C GLY A 306 -7.54 12.27 -1.79
N ALA A 307 -7.17 12.93 -2.88
CA ALA A 307 -7.39 14.37 -3.05
C ALA A 307 -8.88 14.74 -3.03
N LYS A 308 -9.73 13.97 -3.73
CA LYS A 308 -11.19 14.15 -3.69
C LYS A 308 -11.76 13.91 -2.29
N ALA A 309 -11.30 12.87 -1.60
CA ALA A 309 -11.69 12.58 -0.22
C ALA A 309 -11.28 13.72 0.71
N ALA A 310 -10.03 14.20 0.65
CA ALA A 310 -9.58 15.34 1.44
C ALA A 310 -10.45 16.57 1.22
N ALA A 311 -10.81 16.88 -0.03
CA ALA A 311 -11.67 18.02 -0.36
C ALA A 311 -13.04 17.97 0.31
N ARG A 312 -13.58 16.76 0.57
CA ARG A 312 -14.92 16.54 1.13
C ARG A 312 -14.93 16.34 2.64
N MET A 313 -13.81 16.00 3.26
CA MET A 313 -13.74 15.69 4.69
C MET A 313 -13.42 16.93 5.52
N PRO A 314 -14.35 17.48 6.32
CA PRO A 314 -14.15 18.79 6.93
C PRO A 314 -12.91 18.89 7.82
N TRP A 315 -12.62 17.84 8.59
CA TRP A 315 -11.50 17.78 9.52
C TRP A 315 -10.15 17.48 8.86
N VAL A 316 -10.12 17.07 7.59
CA VAL A 316 -8.88 17.03 6.82
C VAL A 316 -8.55 18.46 6.41
N ALA A 317 -7.76 19.15 7.23
CA ALA A 317 -7.44 20.56 7.05
C ALA A 317 -6.15 20.79 6.24
N CYS A 318 -5.32 19.77 6.11
CA CYS A 318 -4.07 19.82 5.35
C CYS A 318 -3.80 18.49 4.63
N VAL A 319 -3.27 18.60 3.42
CA VAL A 319 -2.79 17.49 2.61
C VAL A 319 -1.28 17.62 2.41
N VAL A 320 -0.57 16.53 2.71
CA VAL A 320 0.87 16.42 2.45
C VAL A 320 1.08 15.44 1.31
N ARG A 321 1.61 15.93 0.18
CA ARG A 321 1.94 15.13 -1.00
C ARG A 321 3.42 14.76 -0.97
N LEU A 322 3.75 13.47 -0.98
CA LEU A 322 5.14 12.98 -1.03
C LEU A 322 5.46 12.34 -2.38
N ALA A 323 6.50 12.81 -3.05
CA ALA A 323 6.93 12.27 -4.32
C ALA A 323 8.45 12.11 -4.40
N SER A 324 8.84 10.91 -4.79
CA SER A 324 10.22 10.51 -5.00
C SER A 324 10.87 11.15 -6.23
N TYR A 325 12.20 11.23 -6.18
CA TYR A 325 13.05 11.68 -7.28
C TYR A 325 12.78 10.91 -8.57
N GLU A 326 12.61 11.65 -9.67
CA GLU A 326 12.36 11.12 -11.03
C GLU A 326 11.14 10.20 -11.15
N CYS A 327 10.13 10.36 -10.28
CA CYS A 327 8.89 9.58 -10.36
C CYS A 327 7.98 10.10 -11.50
N GLY A 328 8.18 9.58 -12.72
CA GLY A 328 7.43 10.00 -13.90
C GLY A 328 5.90 9.81 -13.81
N MET A 329 5.43 8.88 -12.98
CA MET A 329 3.99 8.66 -12.76
C MET A 329 3.35 9.70 -11.83
N ASP A 330 4.16 10.43 -11.06
CA ASP A 330 3.70 11.49 -10.14
C ASP A 330 3.66 12.85 -10.82
N GLN A 331 4.57 13.11 -11.76
CA GLN A 331 4.66 14.38 -12.48
C GLN A 331 3.31 14.88 -13.04
N PRO A 332 2.51 14.08 -13.77
CA PRO A 332 1.26 14.57 -14.34
C PRO A 332 0.13 14.68 -13.30
N THR A 333 0.35 14.20 -12.07
CA THR A 333 -0.67 14.21 -10.99
C THR A 333 -0.60 15.44 -10.10
N TYR A 334 0.50 16.20 -10.10
CA TYR A 334 0.65 17.35 -9.20
C TYR A 334 -0.43 18.40 -9.40
N THR A 335 -0.59 18.88 -10.63
CA THR A 335 -1.57 19.92 -10.95
C THR A 335 -2.99 19.52 -10.58
N PRO A 336 -3.53 18.34 -10.99
CA PRO A 336 -4.89 17.98 -10.61
C PRO A 336 -5.05 17.79 -9.10
N VAL A 337 -4.08 17.17 -8.40
CA VAL A 337 -4.16 17.03 -6.93
C VAL A 337 -4.18 18.40 -6.26
N GLN A 338 -3.24 19.28 -6.61
CA GLN A 338 -3.15 20.62 -6.04
C GLN A 338 -4.44 21.39 -6.26
N GLN A 339 -4.96 21.39 -7.49
CA GLN A 339 -6.21 22.08 -7.81
C GLN A 339 -7.41 21.55 -7.04
N ILE A 340 -7.55 20.23 -6.89
CA ILE A 340 -8.64 19.63 -6.12
C ILE A 340 -8.56 20.07 -4.65
N VAL A 341 -7.38 19.98 -4.04
CA VAL A 341 -7.18 20.29 -2.62
C VAL A 341 -7.35 21.78 -2.36
N GLU A 342 -6.67 22.66 -3.11
CA GLU A 342 -6.70 24.11 -2.89
C GLU A 342 -8.08 24.71 -3.20
N ARG A 343 -8.84 24.18 -4.17
CA ARG A 343 -10.21 24.65 -4.43
C ARG A 343 -11.19 24.34 -3.31
N SER A 344 -10.94 23.30 -2.51
CA SER A 344 -11.68 23.06 -1.26
C SER A 344 -11.25 24.01 -0.11
N GLY A 345 -10.19 24.78 -0.37
CA GLY A 345 -9.47 25.62 0.58
C GLY A 345 -8.77 24.84 1.69
N THR A 346 -8.57 23.53 1.50
CA THR A 346 -7.68 22.70 2.34
C THR A 346 -6.23 23.10 2.05
N LEU A 347 -5.38 23.13 3.07
CA LEU A 347 -3.95 23.43 2.88
C LEU A 347 -3.29 22.32 2.06
N PHE A 348 -2.40 22.69 1.15
CA PHE A 348 -1.66 21.74 0.30
C PHE A 348 -0.16 21.99 0.42
N PHE A 349 0.60 20.97 0.82
CA PHE A 349 2.06 21.01 0.86
C PHE A 349 2.63 19.82 0.11
N SER A 350 3.57 20.07 -0.81
CA SER A 350 4.17 19.01 -1.65
C SER A 350 5.67 18.89 -1.43
N PHE A 351 6.12 17.70 -1.03
CA PHE A 351 7.54 17.34 -0.98
C PHE A 351 7.89 16.59 -2.26
N GLN A 352 8.62 17.25 -3.14
CA GLN A 352 9.07 16.73 -4.44
C GLN A 352 10.54 16.38 -4.35
N ASP A 353 10.96 15.37 -5.13
CA ASP A 353 12.34 14.89 -5.17
C ASP A 353 12.91 14.62 -3.77
N LEU A 354 12.08 14.02 -2.92
CA LEU A 354 12.29 13.96 -1.48
C LEU A 354 13.54 13.18 -1.09
N ASP A 355 13.86 12.11 -1.81
CA ASP A 355 14.64 10.98 -1.33
C ASP A 355 16.08 10.90 -1.84
N SER A 356 16.44 11.65 -2.89
CA SER A 356 17.78 11.57 -3.48
C SER A 356 18.87 12.29 -2.66
N THR A 357 18.50 13.26 -1.81
CA THR A 357 19.47 14.13 -1.10
C THR A 357 19.21 14.26 0.41
N LYS A 358 18.31 13.46 0.99
CA LYS A 358 17.92 13.45 2.42
C LYS A 358 17.99 14.83 3.12
N PRO A 359 17.22 15.84 2.66
CA PRO A 359 17.42 17.23 3.08
C PRO A 359 16.79 17.53 4.46
N ALA A 360 17.29 16.92 5.54
CA ALA A 360 16.69 16.96 6.89
C ALA A 360 16.42 18.39 7.41
N GLY A 361 17.36 19.33 7.21
CA GLY A 361 17.18 20.72 7.64
C GLY A 361 16.03 21.44 6.93
N SER A 362 15.87 21.20 5.62
CA SER A 362 14.77 21.76 4.83
C SER A 362 13.43 21.15 5.24
N VAL A 363 13.39 19.83 5.47
CA VAL A 363 12.19 19.13 5.95
C VAL A 363 11.72 19.72 7.28
N LYS A 364 12.62 19.92 8.24
CA LYS A 364 12.27 20.50 9.55
C LYS A 364 11.61 21.88 9.45
N ILE A 365 12.21 22.80 8.68
CA ILE A 365 11.65 24.15 8.49
C ILE A 365 10.25 24.08 7.85
N ARG A 366 10.05 23.13 6.93
CA ARG A 366 8.75 22.93 6.28
C ARG A 366 7.71 22.34 7.23
N VAL A 367 8.08 21.42 8.12
CA VAL A 367 7.19 20.90 9.18
C VAL A 367 6.76 22.02 10.12
N GLU A 368 7.69 22.89 10.55
CA GLU A 368 7.39 24.08 11.36
C GLU A 368 6.44 25.02 10.61
N THR A 369 6.65 25.22 9.31
CA THR A 369 5.77 26.03 8.46
C THR A 369 4.36 25.43 8.37
N ILE A 370 4.24 24.12 8.13
CA ILE A 370 2.94 23.43 8.06
C ILE A 370 2.18 23.60 9.39
N THR A 371 2.88 23.40 10.51
CA THR A 371 2.34 23.56 11.86
C THR A 371 1.80 24.98 12.08
N HIS A 372 2.57 26.01 11.72
CA HIS A 372 2.14 27.40 11.83
C HIS A 372 0.87 27.71 11.01
N TYR A 373 0.78 27.20 9.78
CA TYR A 373 -0.41 27.41 8.94
C TYR A 373 -1.62 26.64 9.48
N LEU A 374 -1.42 25.45 10.02
CA LEU A 374 -2.50 24.69 10.67
C LEU A 374 -3.04 25.43 11.89
N GLU A 375 -2.18 25.94 12.78
CA GLU A 375 -2.59 26.73 13.95
C GLU A 375 -3.43 27.95 13.55
N LYS A 376 -3.06 28.61 12.46
CA LYS A 376 -3.72 29.84 12.00
C LYS A 376 -5.03 29.61 11.25
N TYR A 377 -5.08 28.61 10.36
CA TYR A 377 -6.17 28.49 9.37
C TYR A 377 -7.05 27.27 9.55
N ALA A 378 -6.64 26.25 10.32
CA ALA A 378 -7.38 24.99 10.38
C ALA A 378 -8.85 25.15 10.82
N ARG A 379 -9.11 26.01 11.81
CA ARG A 379 -10.47 26.27 12.29
C ARG A 379 -11.39 26.83 11.20
N GLU A 380 -10.94 27.86 10.49
CA GLU A 380 -11.69 28.46 9.38
C GLU A 380 -11.93 27.46 8.25
N ILE A 381 -10.92 26.62 7.94
CA ILE A 381 -11.03 25.56 6.93
C ILE A 381 -12.12 24.55 7.34
N ILE A 382 -12.12 24.10 8.58
CA ILE A 382 -13.11 23.16 9.13
C ILE A 382 -14.51 23.78 9.06
N GLU A 383 -14.68 25.01 9.54
CA GLU A 383 -15.98 25.73 9.54
C GLU A 383 -16.53 25.88 8.12
N ARG A 384 -15.71 26.33 7.17
CA ARG A 384 -16.10 26.47 5.75
C ARG A 384 -16.50 25.14 5.12
N LYS A 385 -15.74 24.06 5.39
CA LYS A 385 -16.04 22.73 4.84
C LYS A 385 -17.28 22.13 5.48
N LYS A 386 -17.50 22.30 6.79
CA LYS A 386 -18.75 21.89 7.46
C LYS A 386 -19.96 22.59 6.84
N ALA A 387 -19.86 23.88 6.52
CA ALA A 387 -20.93 24.61 5.85
C ALA A 387 -21.20 24.16 4.41
N ALA A 388 -20.19 23.66 3.70
CA ALA A 388 -20.31 23.18 2.33
C ALA A 388 -20.80 21.72 2.21
N MET A 389 -20.71 20.93 3.28
CA MET A 389 -21.07 19.51 3.28
C MET A 389 -22.52 19.28 3.72
N PRO A 390 -23.16 18.16 3.29
CA PRO A 390 -24.51 17.84 3.72
C PRO A 390 -24.63 17.70 5.25
N PRO A 391 -25.80 18.01 5.85
CA PRO A 391 -26.05 17.77 7.26
C PRO A 391 -26.03 16.26 7.59
N GLY A 392 -25.94 15.92 8.88
CA GLY A 392 -26.00 14.52 9.33
C GLY A 392 -24.73 13.72 9.07
N CYS A 393 -23.56 14.30 9.35
CA CYS A 393 -22.28 13.61 9.19
C CYS A 393 -22.23 12.34 10.06
N PRO A 394 -21.95 11.15 9.49
CA PRO A 394 -21.92 9.90 10.24
C PRO A 394 -20.78 9.85 11.27
N LEU A 395 -19.72 10.65 11.10
CA LEU A 395 -18.60 10.74 12.05
C LEU A 395 -18.99 11.39 13.39
N LEU A 396 -20.13 12.10 13.44
CA LEU A 396 -20.67 12.72 14.65
C LEU A 396 -21.81 11.91 15.28
N SER A 397 -22.23 10.82 14.66
CA SER A 397 -23.29 9.97 15.19
C SER A 397 -22.75 9.14 16.35
N PRO A 398 -23.49 9.02 17.48
CA PRO A 398 -23.08 8.14 18.56
C PRO A 398 -23.03 6.69 18.04
N GLN A 399 -21.84 6.11 17.98
CA GLN A 399 -21.67 4.68 17.73
C GLN A 399 -22.47 3.91 18.79
N PRO A 400 -23.30 2.90 18.43
CA PRO A 400 -23.85 2.00 19.42
C PRO A 400 -22.68 1.32 20.12
N VAL A 401 -22.56 1.56 21.43
CA VAL A 401 -21.57 0.90 22.27
C VAL A 401 -21.75 -0.61 22.09
N MET A 402 -20.80 -1.27 21.44
CA MET A 402 -20.75 -2.73 21.43
C MET A 402 -20.44 -3.17 22.87
N THR A 403 -21.49 -3.50 23.63
CA THR A 403 -21.42 -4.18 24.92
C THR A 403 -20.95 -5.60 24.80
#